data_AF-A0A8J7I2K4-F1
#
_entry.id   AF-A0A8J7I2K4-F1
#
_cell.length_a   1.000
_cell.length_b   1.000
_cell.length_c   1.000
_cell.angle_alpha   90.00
_cell.angle_beta   90.00
_cell.angle_gamma   90.00
#
_symmetry.space_group_name_H-M   'P 1'
#
loop_
_entity.id
_entity.type
_entity.pdbx_description
1 polymer ?
#
loop_
_entity_poly.entity_id
_entity_poly.type
_entity_poly.pdbx_seq_one_letter_code
_entity_poly.pdbx_strand_id
1 'polypeptide(L)'
;MSRCTNSSIPENVIPALAKLQSEVEKVENSLLELRQKKQEIMQNQLSAGIQKLATLANNINTLSNSIESEILNFQATAIEVNRLYQTMQDSPIFKGLIEEKSIRLPRIPLNIWEIDDPAIFVPTVIRSKSQFILTAKSVDINKQEMMLQQVDSAD
;
A
#
# COMPACT_ATOMS: atom_id res chain seq x y z
N MET A 1 60.45 48.45 51.72
CA MET A 1 60.85 47.07 51.39
C MET A 1 59.59 46.30 51.07
N SER A 2 59.46 45.73 49.88
CA SER A 2 58.59 44.58 49.59
C SER A 2 59.07 43.99 48.27
N ARG A 3 59.87 42.93 48.35
CA ARG A 3 60.22 42.13 47.17
C ARG A 3 59.04 41.19 46.93
N CYS A 4 58.33 41.41 45.83
CA CYS A 4 57.42 40.41 45.29
C CYS A 4 58.25 39.16 44.97
N THR A 5 58.01 38.07 45.69
CA THR A 5 58.56 36.76 45.33
C THR A 5 57.87 36.31 44.06
N ASN A 6 58.64 36.16 42.98
CA ASN A 6 58.20 35.53 41.75
C ASN A 6 57.61 34.15 42.12
N SER A 7 56.30 34.00 41.97
CA SER A 7 55.61 32.73 42.14
C SER A 7 56.02 31.82 40.98
N SER A 8 57.12 31.09 41.15
CA SER A 8 57.57 30.06 40.24
C SER A 8 56.50 28.97 40.13
N ILE A 9 56.03 28.70 38.91
CA ILE A 9 55.09 27.62 38.62
C ILE A 9 55.71 26.31 39.12
N PRO A 10 55.01 25.50 39.92
CA PRO A 10 55.53 24.23 40.40
C PRO A 10 55.90 23.30 39.23
N GLU A 11 57.06 22.65 39.29
CA GLU A 11 57.60 21.77 38.23
C GLU A 11 56.63 20.66 37.78
N ASN A 12 55.67 20.27 38.62
CA ASN A 12 54.70 19.22 38.30
C ASN A 12 53.50 19.70 37.45
N VAL A 13 53.30 21.01 37.28
CA VAL A 13 52.11 21.56 36.62
C VAL A 13 52.17 21.35 35.11
N ILE A 14 53.35 21.49 34.50
CA ILE A 14 53.53 21.34 33.05
C ILE A 14 53.31 19.89 32.59
N PRO A 15 53.89 18.86 33.24
CA PRO A 15 53.60 17.46 32.91
C PRO A 15 52.14 17.07 33.17
N ALA A 16 51.52 17.61 34.23
CA ALA A 16 50.11 17.35 34.52
C ALA A 16 49.18 17.94 33.46
N LEU A 17 49.45 19.15 32.99
CA LEU A 17 48.71 19.79 31.88
C LEU A 17 48.85 19.01 30.58
N ALA A 18 50.06 18.57 30.22
CA ALA A 18 50.30 17.78 29.01
C ALA A 18 49.56 16.43 29.07
N LYS A 19 49.55 15.78 30.24
CA LYS A 19 48.77 14.55 30.46
C LYS A 19 47.27 14.80 30.31
N LEU A 20 46.75 15.89 30.90
CA LEU A 20 45.33 16.25 30.80
C LEU A 20 44.94 16.54 29.34
N GLN A 21 45.77 17.27 28.59
CA GLN A 21 45.55 17.55 27.17
C GLN A 21 45.47 16.25 26.36
N SER A 22 46.38 15.30 26.58
CA SER A 22 46.35 14.00 25.91
C SER A 22 45.10 13.19 26.28
N GLU A 23 44.64 13.25 27.53
CA GLU A 23 43.40 12.58 27.94
C GLU A 23 42.16 13.22 27.32
N VAL A 24 42.10 14.56 27.22
CA VAL A 24 41.03 15.28 26.53
C VAL A 24 40.98 14.90 25.05
N GLU A 25 42.12 14.90 24.36
CA GLU A 25 42.20 14.52 22.95
C GLU A 25 41.74 13.06 22.71
N LYS A 26 42.11 12.14 23.62
CA LYS A 26 41.61 10.76 23.57
C LYS A 26 40.10 10.67 23.71
N VAL A 27 39.52 11.45 24.63
CA VAL A 27 38.06 11.48 24.85
C VAL A 27 37.35 12.08 23.63
N GLU A 28 37.89 13.15 23.04
CA GLU A 28 37.33 13.78 21.84
C GLU A 28 37.33 12.82 20.64
N ASN A 29 38.43 12.13 20.39
CA ASN A 29 38.53 11.12 19.33
C ASN A 29 37.55 9.96 19.56
N SER A 30 37.47 9.45 20.79
CA SER A 30 36.53 8.38 21.15
C SER A 30 35.07 8.81 20.95
N LEU A 31 34.74 10.06 21.28
CA LEU A 31 33.40 10.62 21.09
C LEU A 31 33.04 10.73 19.60
N LEU A 32 34.01 11.12 18.77
CA LEU A 32 33.82 11.27 17.33
C LEU A 32 33.58 9.90 16.66
N GLU A 33 34.37 8.90 17.02
CA GLU A 33 34.16 7.51 16.58
C GLU A 33 32.78 6.98 17.01
N LEU A 34 32.40 7.20 18.27
CA LEU A 34 31.10 6.76 18.78
C LEU A 34 29.94 7.41 18.03
N ARG A 35 30.04 8.71 17.72
CA ARG A 35 29.05 9.44 16.92
C ARG A 35 28.93 8.89 15.50
N GLN A 36 30.06 8.64 14.84
CA GLN A 36 30.08 8.07 13.50
C GLN A 36 29.43 6.69 13.48
N LYS A 37 29.82 5.82 14.41
CA LYS A 37 29.25 4.48 14.54
C LYS A 37 27.74 4.51 14.81
N LYS A 38 27.30 5.41 15.69
CA LYS A 38 25.86 5.59 15.96
C LYS A 38 25.11 6.05 14.71
N GLN A 39 25.67 7.00 13.96
CA GLN A 39 25.07 7.49 12.72
C GLN A 39 24.95 6.38 11.67
N GLU A 40 25.98 5.56 11.51
CA GLU A 40 25.97 4.42 10.59
C GLU A 40 24.89 3.39 10.97
N ILE A 41 24.79 3.04 12.26
CA ILE A 41 23.76 2.12 12.75
C ILE A 41 22.36 2.66 12.45
N MET A 42 22.11 3.94 12.73
CA MET A 42 20.82 4.57 12.45
C MET A 42 20.52 4.57 10.95
N GLN A 43 21.51 4.85 10.10
CA GLN A 43 21.36 4.85 8.65
C GLN A 43 21.02 3.45 8.12
N ASN A 44 21.69 2.41 8.64
CA ASN A 44 21.43 1.01 8.28
C ASN A 44 20.03 0.56 8.71
N GLN A 45 19.61 0.92 9.93
CA GLN A 45 18.27 0.62 10.43
C GLN A 45 17.19 1.32 9.62
N LEU A 46 17.40 2.59 9.29
CA LEU A 46 16.48 3.37 8.44
C LEU A 46 16.36 2.75 7.05
N SER A 47 17.48 2.39 6.42
CA SER A 47 17.51 1.74 5.12
C SER A 47 16.75 0.42 5.13
N ALA A 48 17.00 -0.43 6.13
CA ALA A 48 16.29 -1.69 6.30
C ALA A 48 14.78 -1.49 6.51
N GLY A 49 14.39 -0.46 7.29
CA GLY A 49 12.98 -0.09 7.47
C GLY A 49 12.31 0.34 6.17
N ILE A 50 12.96 1.20 5.39
CA ILE A 50 12.47 1.66 4.07
C ILE A 50 12.30 0.48 3.11
N GLN A 51 13.25 -0.45 3.08
CA GLN A 51 13.15 -1.65 2.25
C GLN A 51 11.97 -2.52 2.66
N LYS A 52 11.75 -2.75 3.95
CA LYS A 52 10.58 -3.49 4.45
C LYS A 52 9.27 -2.83 4.06
N LEU A 53 9.16 -1.51 4.21
CA LEU A 53 7.97 -0.76 3.79
C LEU A 53 7.75 -0.85 2.28
N ALA A 54 8.81 -0.79 1.47
CA ALA A 54 8.71 -0.96 0.02
C ALA A 54 8.18 -2.35 -0.36
N THR A 55 8.68 -3.41 0.29
CA THR A 55 8.18 -4.77 0.08
C THR A 55 6.70 -4.90 0.44
N LEU A 56 6.29 -4.37 1.60
CA LEU A 56 4.89 -4.39 2.01
C LEU A 56 4.00 -3.60 1.05
N ALA A 57 4.43 -2.42 0.61
CA ALA A 57 3.71 -1.61 -0.36
C ALA A 57 3.51 -2.35 -1.69
N ASN A 58 4.55 -3.02 -2.19
CA ASN A 58 4.46 -3.83 -3.40
C ASN A 58 3.48 -4.99 -3.22
N ASN A 59 3.56 -5.72 -2.10
CA ASN A 59 2.64 -6.83 -1.82
C ASN A 59 1.19 -6.36 -1.77
N ILE A 60 0.91 -5.24 -1.10
CA ILE A 60 -0.44 -4.65 -1.07
C ILE A 60 -0.90 -4.34 -2.49
N ASN A 61 -0.08 -3.66 -3.29
CA ASN A 61 -0.45 -3.31 -4.65
C ASN A 61 -0.68 -4.52 -5.55
N THR A 62 0.16 -5.56 -5.44
CA THR A 62 -0.03 -6.83 -6.17
C THR A 62 -1.35 -7.50 -5.79
N LEU A 63 -1.64 -7.65 -4.50
CA LEU A 63 -2.91 -8.24 -4.03
C LEU A 63 -4.10 -7.39 -4.48
N SER A 64 -3.96 -6.08 -4.46
CA SER A 64 -5.03 -5.16 -4.87
C SER A 64 -5.32 -5.25 -6.36
N ASN A 65 -4.30 -5.50 -7.19
CA ASN A 65 -4.51 -5.80 -8.61
C ASN A 65 -5.18 -7.16 -8.80
N SER A 66 -4.84 -8.17 -7.99
CA SER A 66 -5.55 -9.46 -8.01
C SER A 66 -7.02 -9.32 -7.63
N ILE A 67 -7.34 -8.53 -6.60
CA ILE A 67 -8.73 -8.25 -6.20
C ILE A 67 -9.48 -7.52 -7.32
N GLU A 68 -8.88 -6.51 -7.94
CA GLU A 68 -9.47 -5.80 -9.08
C GLU A 68 -9.80 -6.77 -10.23
N SER A 69 -8.84 -7.63 -10.61
CA SER A 69 -9.10 -8.65 -11.64
C SER A 69 -10.23 -9.60 -11.27
N GLU A 70 -10.31 -10.03 -10.01
CA GLU A 70 -11.36 -10.95 -9.57
C GLU A 70 -12.74 -10.28 -9.54
N ILE A 71 -12.81 -9.00 -9.16
CA ILE A 71 -14.04 -8.19 -9.24
C ILE A 71 -14.55 -8.14 -10.69
N LEU A 72 -13.65 -7.87 -11.63
CA LEU A 72 -14.00 -7.80 -13.06
C LEU A 72 -14.43 -9.18 -13.60
N ASN A 73 -13.75 -10.26 -13.20
CA ASN A 73 -14.13 -11.62 -13.59
C ASN A 73 -15.51 -12.02 -13.05
N PHE A 74 -15.79 -11.67 -11.78
CA PHE A 74 -17.09 -11.91 -11.16
C PHE A 74 -18.19 -11.18 -11.92
N GLN A 75 -17.96 -9.91 -12.28
CA GLN A 75 -18.90 -9.14 -13.08
C GLN A 75 -19.15 -9.79 -14.45
N ALA A 76 -18.09 -10.15 -15.19
CA ALA A 76 -18.24 -10.79 -16.49
C ALA A 76 -19.07 -12.08 -16.40
N THR A 77 -18.83 -12.87 -15.34
CA THR A 77 -19.59 -14.10 -15.07
C THR A 77 -21.04 -13.79 -14.71
N ALA A 78 -21.31 -12.76 -13.91
CA ALA A 78 -22.67 -12.34 -13.57
C ALA A 78 -23.46 -11.91 -14.82
N ILE A 79 -22.83 -11.16 -15.73
CA ILE A 79 -23.42 -10.77 -17.03
C ILE A 79 -23.74 -12.01 -17.87
N GLU A 80 -22.80 -12.95 -17.99
CA GLU A 80 -23.00 -14.19 -18.76
C GLU A 80 -24.15 -15.03 -18.18
N VAL A 81 -24.19 -15.20 -16.86
CA VAL A 81 -25.26 -15.93 -16.17
C VAL A 81 -26.62 -15.26 -16.40
N ASN A 82 -26.69 -13.93 -16.37
CA ASN A 82 -27.93 -13.21 -16.69
C ASN A 82 -28.35 -13.42 -18.16
N ARG A 83 -27.42 -13.39 -19.12
CA ARG A 83 -27.70 -13.66 -20.54
C ARG A 83 -28.23 -15.08 -20.76
N LEU A 84 -27.62 -16.07 -20.11
CA LEU A 84 -28.07 -17.46 -20.17
C LEU A 84 -29.45 -17.62 -19.54
N TYR A 85 -29.69 -16.96 -18.41
CA TYR A 85 -30.97 -16.96 -17.73
C TYR A 85 -32.09 -16.38 -18.61
N GLN A 86 -31.84 -15.25 -19.27
CA GLN A 86 -32.77 -14.65 -20.24
C GLN A 86 -33.03 -15.59 -21.42
N THR A 87 -31.98 -16.21 -21.98
CA THR A 87 -32.13 -17.20 -23.06
C THR A 87 -33.00 -18.39 -22.65
N MET A 88 -32.86 -18.87 -21.40
CA MET A 88 -33.72 -19.93 -20.86
C MET A 88 -35.17 -19.47 -20.70
N GLN A 89 -35.40 -18.24 -20.22
CA GLN A 89 -36.75 -17.68 -20.12
C GLN A 89 -37.41 -17.54 -21.49
N ASP A 90 -36.64 -17.19 -22.51
CA ASP A 90 -37.15 -17.01 -23.85
C ASP A 90 -37.44 -18.29 -24.62
N SER A 91 -36.96 -19.43 -24.11
CA SER A 91 -37.18 -20.75 -24.70
C SER A 91 -38.68 -21.11 -24.75
N PRO A 92 -39.16 -21.68 -25.87
CA PRO A 92 -40.55 -22.12 -26.03
C PRO A 92 -40.99 -23.12 -24.96
N ILE A 93 -40.06 -23.95 -24.48
CA ILE A 93 -40.32 -24.97 -23.45
C ILE A 93 -40.65 -24.30 -22.12
N PHE A 94 -39.91 -23.24 -21.77
CA PHE A 94 -40.10 -22.53 -20.51
C PHE A 94 -41.35 -21.65 -20.55
N LYS A 95 -41.60 -20.98 -21.69
CA LYS A 95 -42.84 -20.21 -21.93
C LYS A 95 -44.09 -21.09 -21.84
N GLY A 96 -44.09 -22.25 -22.49
CA GLY A 96 -45.21 -23.20 -22.42
C GLY A 96 -45.50 -23.72 -21.01
N LEU A 97 -44.46 -23.94 -20.20
CA LEU A 97 -44.59 -24.41 -18.81
C LEU A 97 -45.19 -23.35 -17.86
N ILE A 98 -44.97 -22.06 -18.16
CA ILE A 98 -45.52 -20.92 -17.40
C ILE A 98 -46.98 -20.67 -17.81
N GLU A 99 -47.29 -20.77 -19.11
CA GLU A 99 -48.65 -20.58 -19.64
C GLU A 99 -49.63 -21.66 -19.14
N GLU A 100 -49.22 -22.93 -19.04
CA GLU A 100 -50.05 -24.01 -18.50
C GLU A 100 -50.38 -23.86 -17.00
N LYS A 101 -49.58 -23.12 -16.23
CA LYS A 101 -49.68 -23.02 -14.77
C LYS A 101 -50.32 -21.73 -14.26
N SER A 102 -51.07 -21.00 -15.09
CA SER A 102 -51.77 -19.70 -14.85
C SER A 102 -52.42 -19.49 -13.45
N ILE A 103 -51.58 -19.36 -12.42
CA ILE A 103 -51.87 -18.81 -11.11
C ILE A 103 -50.80 -17.74 -10.95
N ARG A 104 -51.22 -16.47 -11.11
CA ARG A 104 -50.43 -15.24 -11.05
C ARG A 104 -49.05 -15.41 -10.41
N LEU A 105 -48.07 -15.78 -11.22
CA LEU A 105 -46.70 -15.91 -10.76
C LEU A 105 -46.13 -14.50 -10.51
N PRO A 106 -45.36 -14.29 -9.42
CA PRO A 106 -44.60 -13.06 -9.24
C PRO A 106 -43.74 -12.81 -10.49
N ARG A 107 -43.58 -11.53 -10.86
CA ARG A 107 -42.75 -11.13 -12.01
C ARG A 107 -41.40 -11.84 -11.91
N ILE A 108 -41.13 -12.69 -12.90
CA ILE A 108 -39.82 -13.31 -13.04
C ILE A 108 -38.83 -12.18 -13.28
N PRO A 109 -37.74 -12.09 -12.49
CA PRO A 109 -36.78 -11.02 -12.66
C PRO A 109 -36.06 -11.16 -14.02
N LEU A 110 -35.67 -10.04 -14.61
CA LEU A 110 -34.90 -10.02 -15.86
C LEU A 110 -33.45 -10.49 -15.64
N ASN A 111 -32.89 -10.18 -14.47
CA ASN A 111 -31.54 -10.54 -14.04
C ASN A 111 -31.62 -11.25 -12.68
N ILE A 112 -30.79 -12.26 -12.47
CA ILE A 112 -30.67 -12.99 -11.20
C ILE A 112 -29.45 -12.56 -10.38
N TRP A 113 -28.55 -11.79 -11.00
CA TRP A 113 -27.44 -11.12 -10.33
C TRP A 113 -27.43 -9.64 -10.72
N GLU A 114 -27.32 -8.76 -9.72
CA GLU A 114 -27.17 -7.32 -9.89
C GLU A 114 -26.04 -6.86 -8.95
N ILE A 115 -25.18 -5.97 -9.45
CA ILE A 115 -24.12 -5.36 -8.65
C ILE A 115 -24.64 -3.98 -8.24
N ASP A 116 -25.12 -3.89 -7.00
CA ASP A 116 -25.76 -2.67 -6.46
C ASP A 116 -24.81 -1.49 -6.32
N ASP A 117 -23.50 -1.75 -6.14
CA ASP A 117 -22.49 -0.71 -5.95
C ASP A 117 -21.65 -0.51 -7.23
N PRO A 118 -21.78 0.64 -7.92
CA PRO A 118 -21.03 0.91 -9.14
C PRO A 118 -19.53 1.16 -8.89
N ALA A 119 -19.10 1.37 -7.64
CA ALA A 119 -17.73 1.74 -7.31
C ALA A 119 -17.18 0.93 -6.12
N ILE A 120 -16.56 -0.21 -6.42
CA ILE A 120 -15.83 -0.97 -5.40
C ILE A 120 -14.45 -0.36 -5.18
N PHE A 121 -14.12 -0.05 -3.93
CA PHE A 121 -12.81 0.50 -3.57
C PHE A 121 -11.85 -0.61 -3.12
N VAL A 122 -10.69 -0.70 -3.76
CA VAL A 122 -9.62 -1.62 -3.36
C VAL A 122 -8.44 -0.84 -2.78
N PRO A 123 -7.76 -1.35 -1.74
CA PRO A 123 -6.62 -0.66 -1.15
C PRO A 123 -5.49 -0.47 -2.17
N THR A 124 -4.62 0.51 -1.94
CA THR A 124 -3.40 0.68 -2.73
C THR A 124 -2.42 1.55 -1.94
N VAL A 125 -1.13 1.34 -2.15
CA VAL A 125 -0.08 2.16 -1.54
C VAL A 125 0.60 2.98 -2.62
N ILE A 126 0.56 4.30 -2.46
CA ILE A 126 1.33 5.22 -3.29
C ILE A 126 2.59 5.65 -2.55
N ARG A 127 3.71 5.72 -3.26
CA ARG A 127 4.97 6.24 -2.74
C ARG A 127 5.13 7.69 -3.17
N SER A 128 5.22 8.60 -2.20
CA SER A 128 5.45 10.02 -2.45
C SER A 128 6.65 10.49 -1.63
N LYS A 129 7.73 10.86 -2.32
CA LYS A 129 8.99 11.27 -1.69
C LYS A 129 9.48 10.25 -0.64
N SER A 130 9.41 10.61 0.65
CA SER A 130 9.83 9.80 1.79
C SER A 130 8.67 9.07 2.50
N GLN A 131 7.47 9.09 1.92
CA GLN A 131 6.25 8.56 2.54
C GLN A 131 5.64 7.44 1.71
N PHE A 132 5.06 6.47 2.42
CA PHE A 132 4.17 5.46 1.89
C PHE A 132 2.77 5.79 2.38
N ILE A 133 1.84 6.03 1.45
CA ILE A 133 0.48 6.46 1.76
C ILE A 133 -0.45 5.32 1.37
N LEU A 134 -1.11 4.73 2.36
CA LEU A 134 -2.18 3.78 2.14
C LEU A 134 -3.46 4.54 1.79
N THR A 135 -4.02 4.24 0.63
CA THR A 135 -5.24 4.84 0.09
C THR A 135 -6.09 3.75 -0.56
N ALA A 136 -7.19 4.13 -1.22
CA ALA A 136 -8.01 3.23 -2.00
C ALA A 136 -8.20 3.75 -3.43
N LYS A 137 -8.24 2.85 -4.40
CA LYS A 137 -8.60 3.12 -5.80
C LYS A 137 -10.00 2.57 -6.07
N SER A 138 -10.81 3.31 -6.81
CA SER A 138 -12.11 2.83 -7.29
C SER A 138 -11.92 1.91 -8.48
N VAL A 139 -12.56 0.75 -8.45
CA VAL A 139 -12.75 -0.15 -9.57
C VAL A 139 -14.08 0.22 -10.23
N ASP A 140 -14.01 0.64 -11.49
CA ASP A 140 -15.17 1.01 -12.30
C ASP A 140 -15.71 -0.25 -12.99
N ILE A 141 -16.76 -0.79 -12.42
CA ILE A 141 -17.41 -2.04 -12.83
C ILE A 141 -18.15 -1.81 -14.16
N ASN A 142 -18.81 -0.67 -14.32
CA ASN A 142 -19.67 -0.41 -15.49
C ASN A 142 -18.90 -0.17 -16.81
N LYS A 143 -17.58 0.02 -16.75
CA LYS A 143 -16.74 0.18 -17.95
C LYS A 143 -16.75 -1.02 -18.89
N GLN A 144 -16.88 -2.25 -18.38
CA GLN A 144 -16.88 -3.44 -19.23
C GLN A 144 -18.20 -3.64 -19.99
N GLU A 145 -19.33 -3.23 -19.41
CA GLU A 145 -20.65 -3.38 -20.02
C GLU A 145 -20.77 -2.54 -21.31
N MET A 146 -20.18 -1.34 -21.34
CA MET A 146 -20.14 -0.49 -22.53
C MET A 146 -19.32 -1.08 -23.70
N MET A 147 -18.28 -1.88 -23.42
CA MET A 147 -17.48 -2.50 -24.49
C MET A 147 -18.18 -3.73 -25.09
N LEU A 148 -18.96 -4.46 -24.30
CA LEU A 148 -19.72 -5.62 -24.76
C LEU A 148 -20.95 -5.24 -25.59
N GLN A 149 -21.64 -4.14 -25.24
CA GLN A 149 -22.81 -3.67 -26.00
C GLN A 149 -22.46 -3.11 -27.40
N GLN A 150 -21.24 -2.62 -27.62
CA GLN A 150 -20.79 -2.17 -28.96
C GLN A 150 -20.59 -3.32 -29.95
N VAL A 151 -20.33 -4.53 -29.47
CA VAL A 151 -20.10 -5.70 -30.34
C VAL A 151 -21.44 -6.27 -30.83
N ASP A 152 -22.47 -6.30 -29.99
CA ASP A 152 -23.81 -6.81 -30.34
C ASP A 152 -24.65 -5.79 -31.17
N SER A 153 -24.18 -4.55 -31.34
CA SER A 153 -24.86 -3.50 -32.13
C SER A 153 -24.28 -3.30 -33.55
N ALA A 154 -23.27 -4.08 -33.92
CA ALA A 154 -22.53 -3.96 -35.18
C ALA A 154 -22.92 -5.01 -36.24
N ASP A 155 -23.91 -5.85 -35.96
CA ASP A 155 -24.51 -6.81 -36.91
C ASP A 155 -25.89 -6.34 -37.39
#